data_AF-A0A3L7UKH0-F1
#
_entry.id   AF-A0A3L7UKH0-F1
#
_cell.length_a   1.000
_cell.length_b   1.000
_cell.length_c   1.000
_cell.angle_alpha   90.00
_cell.angle_beta   90.00
_cell.angle_gamma   90.00
#
_symmetry.space_group_name_H-M   'P 1'
#
loop_
_entity.id
_entity.type
_entity.pdbx_description
1 polymer ?
#
loop_
_entity_poly.entity_id
_entity_poly.type
_entity_poly.pdbx_seq_one_letter_code
_entity_poly.pdbx_strand_id
1 'polypeptide(L)'
;MQNRYDFVFLFDVKDGNPNGDPDAGNLPRIDAETGQGLVTDVCIKRKVRNYVGLVNGEQPPYEIYVKEKAVLNLQHERAYTALELDSTKRTKGKDKEAEDRNLTKWMCRNFFDVRTFGAVMTTKVNCGQVRGPIQFGMARSIDPIVAAEHAVTRCAVTTEKEAEKQEGDNRTMGRKFTVPYGLYRIHGYINPHLAVQTGFNENGKDLELFWNALTQMFENDRSASRGEMAPQALIVFKHESALGNAPANKLLERVTIRKSNDVSTPARSFGDYTVGIDDINLPEGITIERRI
;
A
#
# COMPACT_ATOMS: atom_id res chain seq x y z
N MET A 1 8.67 19.07 -6.40
CA MET A 1 8.36 18.03 -7.41
C MET A 1 7.61 18.66 -8.58
N GLN A 2 8.10 18.51 -9.82
CA GLN A 2 7.51 19.20 -11.00
C GLN A 2 6.86 18.25 -12.02
N ASN A 3 7.15 16.95 -11.95
CA ASN A 3 6.65 15.95 -12.90
C ASN A 3 5.46 15.18 -12.32
N ARG A 4 4.50 14.84 -13.18
CA ARG A 4 3.52 13.78 -12.90
C ARG A 4 4.15 12.41 -13.16
N TYR A 5 3.70 11.40 -12.43
CA TYR A 5 4.09 10.01 -12.67
C TYR A 5 2.85 9.11 -12.68
N ASP A 6 2.80 8.18 -13.61
CA ASP A 6 1.89 7.04 -13.57
C ASP A 6 2.74 5.76 -13.48
N PHE A 7 2.30 4.71 -12.81
CA PHE A 7 3.12 3.50 -12.67
C PHE A 7 2.31 2.20 -12.65
N VAL A 8 2.95 1.14 -13.13
CA VAL A 8 2.50 -0.24 -12.95
C VAL A 8 3.46 -0.94 -12.00
N PHE A 9 2.90 -1.51 -10.94
CA PHE A 9 3.65 -2.36 -10.03
C PHE A 9 3.11 -3.78 -10.09
N LEU A 10 4.01 -4.73 -10.35
CA LEU A 10 3.73 -6.16 -10.35
C LEU A 10 4.40 -6.80 -9.14
N PHE A 11 3.64 -7.63 -8.43
CA PHE A 11 4.16 -8.46 -7.36
C PHE A 11 3.42 -9.79 -7.38
N ASP A 12 4.07 -10.85 -6.95
CA ASP A 12 3.44 -12.16 -6.82
C ASP A 12 3.27 -12.58 -5.36
N VAL A 13 2.49 -13.64 -5.20
CA VAL A 13 2.43 -14.44 -3.99
C VAL A 13 2.57 -15.90 -4.37
N LYS A 14 3.29 -16.67 -3.56
CA LYS A 14 3.39 -18.12 -3.65
C LYS A 14 3.11 -18.75 -2.29
N ASP A 15 2.23 -19.75 -2.30
CA ASP A 15 1.78 -20.51 -1.13
C ASP A 15 1.39 -19.65 0.08
N GLY A 16 0.75 -18.51 -0.20
CA GLY A 16 0.53 -17.44 0.76
C GLY A 16 -0.80 -16.71 0.58
N ASN A 17 -1.18 -15.90 1.57
CA ASN A 17 -2.37 -15.06 1.53
C ASN A 17 -1.95 -13.58 1.45
N PRO A 18 -2.06 -12.95 0.27
CA PRO A 18 -1.57 -11.58 0.09
C PRO A 18 -2.47 -10.55 0.77
N ASN A 19 -3.77 -10.81 0.86
CA ASN A 19 -4.74 -9.98 1.56
C ASN A 19 -6.00 -10.77 1.92
N GLY A 20 -6.12 -11.16 3.19
CA GLY A 20 -7.31 -11.83 3.70
C GLY A 20 -8.52 -10.90 3.83
N ASP A 21 -9.70 -11.47 3.62
CA ASP A 21 -11.00 -10.83 3.78
C ASP A 21 -11.52 -11.05 5.21
N PRO A 22 -11.69 -9.99 6.04
CA PRO A 22 -12.25 -10.13 7.38
C PRO A 22 -13.69 -10.64 7.36
N ASP A 23 -14.46 -10.37 6.30
CA ASP A 23 -15.86 -10.77 6.20
C ASP A 23 -16.02 -12.23 5.71
N ALA A 24 -15.00 -12.78 5.05
CA ALA A 24 -14.96 -14.15 4.55
C ALA A 24 -13.97 -15.05 5.33
N GLY A 25 -13.86 -14.85 6.65
CA GLY A 25 -13.07 -15.73 7.51
C GLY A 25 -11.57 -15.78 7.16
N ASN A 26 -11.02 -14.66 6.67
CA ASN A 26 -9.63 -14.51 6.23
C ASN A 26 -9.26 -15.27 4.94
N LEU A 27 -10.23 -15.70 4.14
CA LEU A 27 -9.98 -16.15 2.76
C LEU A 27 -9.30 -15.04 1.94
N PRO A 28 -8.45 -15.37 0.95
CA PRO A 28 -7.97 -14.38 -0.01
C PRO A 28 -9.16 -13.68 -0.68
N ARG A 29 -9.11 -12.36 -0.80
CA ARG A 29 -10.16 -11.60 -1.48
C ARG A 29 -10.21 -11.99 -2.96
N ILE A 30 -11.41 -12.21 -3.48
CA ILE A 30 -11.67 -12.60 -4.88
C ILE A 30 -12.78 -11.71 -5.43
N ASP A 31 -12.63 -11.30 -6.69
CA ASP A 31 -13.70 -10.71 -7.49
C ASP A 31 -14.69 -11.81 -7.90
N ALA A 32 -15.94 -11.67 -7.49
CA ALA A 32 -16.98 -12.67 -7.70
C ALA A 32 -17.34 -12.92 -9.17
N GLU A 33 -17.13 -11.94 -10.07
CA GLU A 33 -17.47 -12.08 -11.49
C GLU A 33 -16.35 -12.75 -12.29
N THR A 34 -15.10 -12.42 -11.98
CA THR A 34 -13.93 -12.84 -12.77
C THR A 34 -13.10 -13.95 -12.12
N GLY A 35 -13.27 -14.19 -10.82
CA GLY A 35 -12.44 -15.10 -10.04
C GLY A 35 -11.02 -14.58 -9.78
N GLN A 36 -10.70 -13.36 -10.22
CA GLN A 36 -9.39 -12.75 -9.98
C GLN A 36 -9.24 -12.36 -8.51
N GLY A 37 -8.06 -12.61 -7.95
CA GLY A 37 -7.70 -12.19 -6.61
C GLY A 37 -7.59 -10.68 -6.52
N LEU A 38 -7.94 -10.15 -5.34
CA LEU A 38 -7.87 -8.73 -5.03
C LEU A 38 -6.92 -8.49 -3.85
N VAL A 39 -6.15 -7.41 -3.94
CA VAL A 39 -5.41 -6.86 -2.81
C VAL A 39 -5.78 -5.40 -2.69
N THR A 40 -6.33 -5.01 -1.53
CA THR A 40 -6.76 -3.63 -1.29
C THR A 40 -5.58 -2.66 -1.37
N ASP A 41 -5.84 -1.45 -1.84
CA ASP A 41 -4.83 -0.38 -1.86
C ASP A 41 -4.32 -0.10 -0.43
N VAL A 42 -5.20 -0.13 0.56
CA VAL A 42 -4.85 0.07 1.98
C VAL A 42 -3.89 -1.02 2.51
N CYS A 43 -3.96 -2.26 2.02
CA CYS A 43 -3.02 -3.32 2.36
C CYS A 43 -1.61 -2.96 1.89
N ILE A 44 -1.46 -2.50 0.65
CA ILE A 44 -0.16 -2.12 0.08
C ILE A 44 0.36 -0.83 0.73
N LYS A 45 -0.51 0.17 0.96
CA LYS A 45 -0.15 1.39 1.72
C LYS A 45 0.33 1.03 3.13
N ARG A 46 -0.24 0.02 3.79
CA ARG A 46 0.22 -0.47 5.10
C ARG A 46 1.62 -1.06 5.03
N LYS A 47 1.94 -1.86 4.01
CA LYS A 47 3.28 -2.42 3.80
C LYS A 47 4.32 -1.32 3.54
N VAL A 48 3.98 -0.32 2.72
CA VAL A 48 4.82 0.87 2.52
C VAL A 48 5.07 1.62 3.83
N ARG A 49 4.02 1.86 4.64
CA ARG A 49 4.15 2.50 5.96
C ARG A 49 5.10 1.72 6.87
N ASN A 50 4.93 0.40 6.97
CA ASN A 50 5.77 -0.45 7.80
C ASN A 50 7.25 -0.38 7.37
N TYR A 51 7.51 -0.46 6.07
CA TYR A 51 8.87 -0.32 5.53
C TYR A 51 9.48 1.04 5.87
N VAL A 52 8.74 2.13 5.65
CA VAL A 52 9.24 3.49 5.92
C VAL A 52 9.51 3.70 7.41
N GLY A 53 8.60 3.24 8.28
CA GLY A 53 8.77 3.28 9.73
C GLY A 53 10.02 2.52 10.17
N LEU A 54 10.25 1.33 9.61
CA LEU A 54 11.42 0.50 9.91
C LEU A 54 12.74 1.18 9.52
N VAL A 55 12.86 1.68 8.27
CA VAL A 55 14.14 2.23 7.78
C VAL A 55 14.46 3.62 8.33
N ASN A 56 13.47 4.36 8.84
CA ASN A 56 13.65 5.69 9.42
C ASN A 56 13.50 5.72 10.95
N GLY A 57 13.34 4.56 11.60
CA GLY A 57 13.24 4.46 13.05
C GLY A 57 12.02 5.15 13.68
N GLU A 58 10.94 5.33 12.92
CA GLU A 58 9.70 6.01 13.36
C GLU A 58 9.97 7.41 13.94
N GLN A 59 10.88 8.19 13.33
CA GLN A 59 11.23 9.56 13.73
C GLN A 59 10.84 10.61 12.67
N PRO A 60 10.58 11.87 13.06
CA PRO A 60 10.37 12.95 12.09
C PRO A 60 11.59 13.12 11.19
N PRO A 61 11.41 13.45 9.89
CA PRO A 61 10.16 13.78 9.20
C PRO A 61 9.43 12.56 8.57
N TYR A 62 9.74 11.35 9.04
CA TYR A 62 9.31 10.07 8.47
C TYR A 62 8.50 9.22 9.46
N GLU A 63 7.89 9.82 10.48
CA GLU A 63 6.99 9.08 11.36
C GLU A 63 5.78 8.54 10.59
N ILE A 64 5.16 7.48 11.12
CA ILE A 64 3.93 6.92 10.58
C ILE A 64 2.74 7.29 11.46
N TYR A 65 1.77 8.00 10.88
CA TYR A 65 0.54 8.42 11.55
C TYR A 65 -0.41 7.24 11.77
N VAL A 66 -0.66 6.45 10.71
CA VAL A 66 -1.54 5.27 10.81
C VAL A 66 -0.72 4.03 11.16
N LYS A 67 -0.51 3.80 12.46
CA LYS A 67 0.14 2.60 12.98
C LYS A 67 -0.63 1.88 14.08
N GLU A 68 -0.21 0.66 14.36
CA GLU A 68 -0.85 -0.17 15.39
C GLU A 68 -0.71 0.52 16.75
N LYS A 69 -1.77 0.48 17.57
CA LYS A 69 -1.84 1.10 18.90
C LYS A 69 -1.67 2.64 18.94
N ALA A 70 -1.60 3.32 17.80
CA ALA A 70 -1.58 4.78 17.76
C ALA A 70 -2.95 5.36 18.10
N VAL A 71 -2.97 6.38 18.98
CA VAL A 71 -4.16 7.18 19.26
C VAL A 71 -4.06 8.48 18.47
N LEU A 72 -4.88 8.62 17.44
CA LEU A 72 -4.78 9.73 16.48
C LEU A 72 -4.96 11.11 17.12
N ASN A 73 -5.87 11.25 18.09
CA ASN A 73 -6.06 12.52 18.81
C ASN A 73 -4.80 12.95 19.58
N LEU A 74 -4.02 12.01 20.15
CA LEU A 74 -2.75 12.35 20.81
C LEU A 74 -1.71 12.85 19.79
N GLN A 75 -1.74 12.32 18.56
CA GLN A 75 -0.88 12.83 17.49
C GLN A 75 -1.29 14.24 17.06
N HIS A 76 -2.59 14.53 17.08
CA HIS A 76 -3.11 15.87 16.80
C HIS A 76 -2.68 16.85 17.90
N GLU A 77 -2.77 16.45 19.17
CA GLU A 77 -2.34 17.27 20.32
C GLU A 77 -0.86 17.66 20.22
N ARG A 78 0.02 16.78 19.72
CA ARG A 78 1.44 17.12 19.46
C ARG A 78 1.57 18.33 18.52
N ALA A 79 0.72 18.42 17.50
CA ALA A 79 0.73 19.56 16.56
C ALA A 79 0.31 20.86 17.26
N TYR A 80 -0.72 20.80 18.11
CA TYR A 80 -1.18 21.94 18.90
C TYR A 80 -0.09 22.42 19.88
N THR A 81 0.52 21.49 20.64
CA THR A 81 1.62 21.82 21.56
C THR A 81 2.81 22.42 20.82
N ALA A 82 3.21 21.86 19.68
CA ALA A 82 4.35 22.35 18.92
C ALA A 82 4.13 23.73 18.26
N LEU A 83 2.87 24.11 18.05
CA LEU A 83 2.50 25.42 17.51
C LEU A 83 2.03 26.42 18.58
N GLU A 84 2.13 26.04 19.86
CA GLU A 84 1.68 26.85 21.00
C GLU A 84 0.19 27.24 20.91
N LEU A 85 -0.64 26.34 20.37
CA LEU A 85 -2.08 26.52 20.19
C LEU A 85 -2.88 25.74 21.25
N ASP A 86 -4.03 26.29 21.64
CA ASP A 86 -4.97 25.63 22.56
C ASP A 86 -6.04 24.85 21.77
N SER A 87 -6.03 23.52 21.90
CA SER A 87 -7.00 22.65 21.20
C SER A 87 -8.45 22.84 21.66
N THR A 88 -8.67 23.49 22.81
CA THR A 88 -10.00 23.81 23.36
C THR A 88 -10.52 25.17 22.90
N LYS A 89 -9.65 26.07 22.43
CA LYS A 89 -10.01 27.41 21.99
C LYS A 89 -9.80 27.55 20.49
N ARG A 90 -10.91 27.55 19.76
CA ARG A 90 -10.90 27.79 18.31
C ARG A 90 -10.98 29.28 18.01
N THR A 91 -10.00 29.81 17.28
CA THR A 91 -10.08 31.15 16.69
C THR A 91 -11.17 31.21 15.61
N LYS A 92 -11.51 32.43 15.18
CA LYS A 92 -12.58 32.70 14.21
C LYS A 92 -12.03 33.45 13.00
N GLY A 93 -12.73 33.38 11.87
CA GLY A 93 -12.37 34.12 10.66
C GLY A 93 -11.04 33.69 10.05
N LYS A 94 -10.24 34.66 9.57
CA LYS A 94 -8.98 34.42 8.87
C LYS A 94 -7.90 33.77 9.75
N ASP A 95 -7.91 34.05 11.04
CA ASP A 95 -6.94 33.48 11.98
C ASP A 95 -7.14 31.97 12.12
N LYS A 96 -8.40 31.51 12.09
CA LYS A 96 -8.74 30.08 12.08
C LYS A 96 -8.18 29.35 10.86
N GLU A 97 -8.31 29.97 9.68
CA GLU A 97 -7.82 29.37 8.43
C GLU A 97 -6.29 29.26 8.42
N ALA A 98 -5.60 30.26 9.00
CA ALA A 98 -4.15 30.23 9.15
C ALA A 98 -3.71 29.14 10.14
N GLU A 99 -4.37 29.02 11.29
CA GLU A 99 -4.12 27.96 12.28
C GLU A 99 -4.34 26.56 11.71
N ASP A 100 -5.49 26.31 11.08
CA ASP A 100 -5.82 25.01 10.47
C ASP A 100 -4.79 24.62 9.40
N ARG A 101 -4.32 25.60 8.61
CA ARG A 101 -3.26 25.38 7.61
C ARG A 101 -1.91 25.05 8.26
N ASN A 102 -1.55 25.72 9.35
CA ASN A 102 -0.30 25.47 10.06
C ASN A 102 -0.31 24.09 10.74
N LEU A 103 -1.44 23.70 11.35
CA LEU A 103 -1.65 22.36 11.91
C LEU A 103 -1.50 21.28 10.82
N THR A 104 -2.18 21.45 9.68
CA THR A 104 -2.09 20.51 8.56
C THR A 104 -0.65 20.40 8.03
N LYS A 105 0.05 21.53 7.89
CA LYS A 105 1.47 21.57 7.46
C LYS A 105 2.38 20.87 8.47
N TRP A 106 2.17 21.07 9.76
CA TRP A 106 2.94 20.39 10.80
C TRP A 106 2.74 18.88 10.71
N MET A 107 1.49 18.42 10.53
CA MET A 107 1.21 16.99 10.32
C MET A 107 1.93 16.43 9.08
N CYS A 108 1.87 17.13 7.95
CA CYS A 108 2.58 16.71 6.73
C CYS A 108 4.11 16.70 6.91
N ARG A 109 4.67 17.65 7.67
CA ARG A 109 6.12 17.72 7.88
C ARG A 109 6.66 16.57 8.73
N ASN A 110 5.88 16.08 9.69
CA ASN A 110 6.32 15.06 10.63
C ASN A 110 5.97 13.64 10.19
N PHE A 111 4.84 13.46 9.51
CA PHE A 111 4.34 12.15 9.12
C PHE A 111 4.46 11.90 7.62
N PHE A 112 5.25 10.89 7.24
CA PHE A 112 5.46 10.53 5.84
C PHE A 112 4.17 10.08 5.16
N ASP A 113 3.35 9.28 5.83
CA ASP A 113 2.14 8.71 5.23
C ASP A 113 1.03 9.76 5.05
N VAL A 114 0.93 10.74 5.94
CA VAL A 114 0.06 11.92 5.75
C VAL A 114 0.52 12.74 4.55
N ARG A 115 1.83 13.00 4.44
CA ARG A 115 2.43 13.74 3.33
C ARG A 115 2.28 13.02 1.99
N THR A 116 2.31 11.69 1.98
CA THR A 116 2.36 10.86 0.77
C THR A 116 0.98 10.42 0.29
N PHE A 117 0.14 9.88 1.18
CA PHE A 117 -1.16 9.30 0.83
C PHE A 117 -2.34 10.21 1.20
N GLY A 118 -2.11 11.18 2.11
CA GLY A 118 -3.15 12.00 2.68
C GLY A 118 -3.81 11.37 3.90
N ALA A 119 -4.53 12.18 4.66
CA ALA A 119 -5.27 11.77 5.83
C ALA A 119 -6.45 12.71 6.11
N VAL A 120 -7.50 12.17 6.71
CA VAL A 120 -8.59 12.94 7.31
C VAL A 120 -8.29 13.03 8.80
N MET A 121 -8.02 14.24 9.30
CA MET A 121 -7.61 14.51 10.68
C MET A 121 -8.65 15.39 11.40
N THR A 122 -9.89 15.34 10.93
CA THR A 122 -11.05 16.07 11.49
C THR A 122 -11.74 15.21 12.56
N THR A 123 -11.05 14.98 13.68
CA THR A 123 -11.60 14.28 14.85
C THR A 123 -11.93 15.29 15.96
N LYS A 124 -12.05 14.82 17.22
CA LYS A 124 -12.28 15.69 18.38
C LYS A 124 -11.24 16.83 18.46
N VAL A 125 -9.98 16.50 18.22
CA VAL A 125 -8.90 17.47 18.01
C VAL A 125 -8.68 17.56 16.51
N ASN A 126 -8.94 18.70 15.89
CA ASN A 126 -9.03 18.81 14.44
C ASN A 126 -7.76 19.44 13.85
N CYS A 127 -7.04 18.69 13.01
CA CYS A 127 -5.87 19.14 12.26
C CYS A 127 -6.12 19.25 10.75
N GLY A 128 -7.38 19.30 10.32
CA GLY A 128 -7.80 19.43 8.93
C GLY A 128 -7.84 18.11 8.17
N GLN A 129 -7.72 18.21 6.86
CA GLN A 129 -7.67 17.06 5.95
C GLN A 129 -6.75 17.38 4.78
N VAL A 130 -6.11 16.36 4.23
CA VAL A 130 -5.22 16.53 3.10
C VAL A 130 -5.29 15.33 2.16
N ARG A 131 -5.20 15.61 0.85
CA ARG A 131 -5.07 14.58 -0.18
C ARG A 131 -3.59 14.46 -0.54
N GLY A 132 -3.03 13.26 -0.38
CA GLY A 132 -1.64 13.01 -0.74
C GLY A 132 -1.45 12.87 -2.25
N PRO A 133 -0.25 13.15 -2.76
CA PRO A 133 0.06 13.06 -4.18
C PRO A 133 -0.01 11.64 -4.73
N ILE A 134 0.26 10.62 -3.92
CA ILE A 134 0.30 9.22 -4.40
C ILE A 134 -1.03 8.53 -4.13
N GLN A 135 -1.70 8.13 -5.20
CA GLN A 135 -2.90 7.31 -5.15
C GLN A 135 -2.73 6.10 -6.06
N PHE A 136 -3.20 4.94 -5.62
CA PHE A 136 -3.25 3.73 -6.43
C PHE A 136 -4.47 2.91 -6.05
N GLY A 137 -4.99 2.16 -7.02
CA GLY A 137 -6.16 1.32 -6.85
C GLY A 137 -5.84 -0.02 -6.19
N MET A 138 -6.88 -0.86 -6.08
CA MET A 138 -6.71 -2.26 -5.68
C MET A 138 -5.82 -2.99 -6.68
N ALA A 139 -4.94 -3.86 -6.18
CA ALA A 139 -4.25 -4.82 -7.02
C ALA A 139 -5.22 -5.92 -7.45
N ARG A 140 -5.07 -6.36 -8.70
CA ARG A 140 -5.85 -7.44 -9.27
C ARG A 140 -4.91 -8.50 -9.85
N SER A 141 -5.19 -9.77 -9.61
CA SER A 141 -4.40 -10.83 -10.22
C SER A 141 -4.60 -10.88 -11.73
N ILE A 142 -3.56 -11.26 -12.47
CA ILE A 142 -3.64 -11.40 -13.93
C ILE A 142 -4.64 -12.49 -14.31
N ASP A 143 -4.56 -13.64 -13.64
CA ASP A 143 -5.45 -14.78 -13.83
C ASP A 143 -6.35 -15.00 -12.61
N PRO A 144 -7.47 -15.73 -12.77
CA PRO A 144 -8.25 -16.21 -11.64
C PRO A 144 -7.39 -16.99 -10.64
N ILE A 145 -7.63 -16.80 -9.35
CA ILE A 145 -6.92 -17.51 -8.28
C ILE A 145 -7.79 -18.63 -7.69
N VAL A 146 -7.13 -19.63 -7.12
CA VAL A 146 -7.80 -20.66 -6.33
C VAL A 146 -7.28 -20.57 -4.90
N ALA A 147 -8.19 -20.40 -3.94
CA ALA A 147 -7.87 -20.47 -2.53
C ALA A 147 -7.74 -21.94 -2.10
N ALA A 148 -6.57 -22.32 -1.61
CA ALA A 148 -6.30 -23.61 -1.00
C ALA A 148 -6.53 -23.53 0.52
N GLU A 149 -7.29 -24.48 1.06
CA GLU A 149 -7.47 -24.63 2.50
C GLU A 149 -6.52 -25.70 3.05
N HIS A 150 -5.79 -25.34 4.10
CA HIS A 150 -4.92 -26.25 4.82
C HIS A 150 -5.39 -26.34 6.27
N ALA A 151 -5.84 -27.53 6.68
CA ALA A 151 -6.08 -27.83 8.08
C ALA A 151 -4.75 -27.91 8.82
N VAL A 152 -4.64 -27.18 9.93
CA VAL A 152 -3.45 -27.17 10.79
C VAL A 152 -3.86 -27.51 12.22
N THR A 153 -3.06 -28.32 12.90
CA THR A 153 -3.39 -28.78 14.25
C THR A 153 -2.53 -28.05 15.28
N ARG A 154 -3.15 -27.39 16.25
CA ARG A 154 -2.44 -26.76 17.37
C ARG A 154 -2.30 -27.77 18.50
N CYS A 155 -1.07 -28.16 18.80
CA CYS A 155 -0.77 -29.13 19.86
C CYS A 155 -0.91 -28.55 21.28
N ALA A 156 -0.80 -27.23 21.44
CA ALA A 156 -0.96 -26.55 22.72
C ALA A 156 -2.40 -26.02 22.89
N VAL A 157 -2.91 -26.05 24.12
CA VAL A 157 -4.19 -25.44 24.51
C VAL A 157 -3.98 -24.06 25.11
N THR A 158 -4.98 -23.19 24.94
CA THR A 158 -4.94 -21.81 25.44
C THR A 158 -5.44 -21.69 26.87
N THR A 159 -6.28 -22.63 27.32
CA THR A 159 -6.91 -22.58 28.65
C THR A 159 -6.85 -23.96 29.33
N GLU A 160 -6.84 -23.97 30.65
CA GLU A 160 -6.88 -25.21 31.44
C GLU A 160 -8.13 -26.04 31.12
N LYS A 161 -9.27 -25.39 30.86
CA LYS A 161 -10.51 -26.02 30.39
C LYS A 161 -10.39 -26.68 29.01
N GLU A 162 -9.51 -26.17 28.14
CA GLU A 162 -9.21 -26.80 26.85
C GLU A 162 -8.29 -28.01 27.06
N ALA A 163 -7.34 -27.98 28.02
CA ALA A 163 -6.49 -29.12 28.36
C ALA A 163 -7.31 -30.31 28.86
N GLU A 164 -8.25 -30.08 29.78
CA GLU A 164 -9.14 -31.10 30.34
C GLU A 164 -10.07 -31.73 29.29
N LYS A 165 -10.40 -30.99 28.22
CA LYS A 165 -11.21 -31.48 27.09
C LYS A 165 -10.37 -32.14 25.99
N GLN A 166 -9.05 -31.96 26.00
CA GLN A 166 -8.11 -32.59 25.07
C GLN A 166 -7.60 -33.92 25.62
N GLU A 167 -8.49 -34.83 26.02
CA GLU A 167 -8.11 -36.24 26.22
C GLU A 167 -8.11 -36.97 24.85
N GLY A 168 -6.98 -37.62 24.52
CA GLY A 168 -6.81 -38.37 23.26
C GLY A 168 -6.36 -37.53 22.05
N ASP A 169 -6.82 -37.88 20.85
CA ASP A 169 -6.44 -37.24 19.57
C ASP A 169 -7.20 -35.94 19.25
N ASN A 170 -7.98 -35.43 20.20
CA ASN A 170 -8.95 -34.34 19.97
C ASN A 170 -8.32 -32.94 20.03
N ARG A 171 -7.34 -32.68 19.16
CA ARG A 171 -6.60 -31.41 19.12
C ARG A 171 -7.37 -30.29 18.43
N THR A 172 -7.13 -29.05 18.85
CA THR A 172 -7.73 -27.86 18.22
C THR A 172 -7.21 -27.70 16.79
N MET A 173 -8.11 -27.78 15.81
CA MET A 173 -7.79 -27.56 14.39
C MET A 173 -8.02 -26.10 13.99
N GLY A 174 -6.99 -25.47 13.45
CA GLY A 174 -7.08 -24.20 12.73
C GLY A 174 -7.13 -24.43 11.23
N ARG A 175 -7.45 -23.36 10.49
CA ARG A 175 -7.44 -23.35 9.02
C ARG A 175 -6.53 -22.25 8.53
N LYS A 176 -5.74 -22.56 7.50
CA LYS A 176 -4.93 -21.59 6.77
C LYS A 176 -5.38 -21.57 5.32
N PHE A 177 -5.71 -20.39 4.82
CA PHE A 177 -6.05 -20.19 3.43
C PHE A 177 -4.86 -19.59 2.69
N THR A 178 -4.49 -20.17 1.56
CA THR A 178 -3.37 -19.69 0.74
C THR A 178 -3.76 -19.65 -0.73
N VAL A 179 -3.00 -18.91 -1.52
CA VAL A 179 -3.02 -18.94 -2.97
C VAL A 179 -1.73 -19.65 -3.40
N PRO A 180 -1.81 -20.76 -4.16
CA PRO A 180 -0.61 -21.47 -4.61
C PRO A 180 0.32 -20.57 -5.41
N TYR A 181 -0.24 -19.79 -6.33
CA TYR A 181 0.46 -18.72 -7.02
C TYR A 181 -0.51 -17.67 -7.56
N GLY A 182 -0.14 -16.40 -7.49
CA GLY A 182 -0.88 -15.32 -8.15
C GLY A 182 0.02 -14.12 -8.42
N LEU A 183 0.05 -13.65 -9.68
CA LEU A 183 0.71 -12.41 -10.08
C LEU A 183 -0.31 -11.27 -10.04
N TYR A 184 -0.06 -10.24 -9.26
CA TYR A 184 -0.94 -9.10 -9.04
C TYR A 184 -0.40 -7.84 -9.70
N ARG A 185 -1.32 -7.02 -10.22
CA ARG A 185 -1.02 -5.75 -10.88
C ARG A 185 -1.70 -4.59 -10.17
N ILE A 186 -0.92 -3.55 -9.87
CA ILE A 186 -1.40 -2.26 -9.35
C ILE A 186 -1.19 -1.18 -10.41
N HIS A 187 -2.17 -0.28 -10.54
CA HIS A 187 -2.02 0.98 -11.24
C HIS A 187 -1.95 2.12 -10.23
N GLY A 188 -0.94 2.97 -10.36
CA GLY A 188 -0.76 4.12 -9.49
C GLY A 188 -0.48 5.42 -10.23
N TYR A 189 -0.74 6.51 -9.52
CA TYR A 189 -0.78 7.87 -10.03
C TYR A 189 -0.16 8.79 -8.99
N ILE A 190 0.73 9.68 -9.43
CA ILE A 190 1.40 10.67 -8.58
C ILE A 190 1.14 12.07 -9.14
N ASN A 191 0.36 12.84 -8.39
CA ASN A 191 -0.04 14.20 -8.77
C ASN A 191 0.88 15.26 -8.12
N PRO A 192 1.69 16.00 -8.91
CA PRO A 192 2.63 16.98 -8.37
C PRO A 192 1.92 18.21 -7.76
N HIS A 193 0.70 18.55 -8.18
CA HIS A 193 -0.05 19.66 -7.59
C HIS A 193 -0.43 19.39 -6.13
N LEU A 194 -0.73 18.13 -5.80
CA LEU A 194 -0.97 17.71 -4.41
C LEU A 194 0.34 17.60 -3.62
N ALA A 195 1.46 17.30 -4.30
CA ALA A 195 2.77 17.27 -3.67
C ALA A 195 3.18 18.66 -3.15
N VAL A 196 2.88 19.73 -3.91
CA VAL A 196 3.13 21.11 -3.49
C VAL A 196 2.31 21.48 -2.24
N GLN A 197 1.08 20.98 -2.12
CA GLN A 197 0.22 21.28 -0.95
C GLN A 197 0.69 20.57 0.33
N THR A 198 1.26 19.38 0.18
CA THR A 198 1.72 18.52 1.28
C THR A 198 3.19 18.73 1.64
N GLY A 199 3.96 19.42 0.79
CA GLY A 199 5.42 19.47 0.88
C GLY A 199 6.10 18.14 0.52
N PHE A 200 5.39 17.24 -0.17
CA PHE A 200 5.95 15.96 -0.58
C PHE A 200 7.12 16.17 -1.54
N ASN A 201 8.24 15.52 -1.21
CA ASN A 201 9.47 15.54 -1.99
C ASN A 201 10.13 16.92 -2.09
N GLU A 202 9.88 17.83 -1.14
CA GLU A 202 10.66 19.09 -1.00
C GLU A 202 12.13 18.81 -0.64
N ASN A 203 12.38 17.72 0.09
CA ASN A 203 13.70 17.22 0.44
C ASN A 203 14.41 16.46 -0.69
N GLY A 204 13.73 16.21 -1.82
CA GLY A 204 14.21 15.39 -2.94
C GLY A 204 14.37 13.89 -2.63
N LYS A 205 13.83 13.39 -1.52
CA LYS A 205 14.02 12.01 -1.03
C LYS A 205 12.73 11.20 -0.92
N ASP A 206 11.59 11.84 -0.71
CA ASP A 206 10.32 11.13 -0.43
C ASP A 206 9.88 10.23 -1.59
N LEU A 207 10.07 10.67 -2.84
CA LEU A 207 9.69 9.91 -4.02
C LEU A 207 10.55 8.64 -4.18
N GLU A 208 11.87 8.78 -4.00
CA GLU A 208 12.79 7.65 -4.02
C GLU A 208 12.53 6.68 -2.86
N LEU A 209 12.21 7.20 -1.67
CA LEU A 209 11.82 6.37 -0.53
C LEU A 209 10.55 5.57 -0.83
N PHE A 210 9.57 6.15 -1.51
CA PHE A 210 8.37 5.44 -1.94
C PHE A 210 8.69 4.31 -2.94
N TRP A 211 9.55 4.57 -3.93
CA TRP A 211 9.98 3.53 -4.88
C TRP A 211 10.72 2.39 -4.18
N ASN A 212 11.68 2.73 -3.31
CA ASN A 212 12.39 1.75 -2.51
C ASN A 212 11.43 0.93 -1.64
N ALA A 213 10.40 1.57 -1.07
CA ALA A 213 9.39 0.87 -0.30
C ALA A 213 8.63 -0.14 -1.15
N LEU A 214 8.19 0.20 -2.37
CA LEU A 214 7.51 -0.78 -3.25
C LEU A 214 8.41 -1.98 -3.58
N THR A 215 9.71 -1.76 -3.78
CA THR A 215 10.67 -2.82 -4.13
C THR A 215 11.15 -3.66 -2.95
N GLN A 216 10.94 -3.21 -1.70
CA GLN A 216 11.52 -3.88 -0.52
C GLN A 216 10.51 -4.18 0.59
N MET A 217 9.26 -3.71 0.47
CA MET A 217 8.27 -3.82 1.54
C MET A 217 7.94 -5.26 1.93
N PHE A 218 8.08 -6.23 1.02
CA PHE A 218 7.76 -7.63 1.31
C PHE A 218 8.84 -8.35 2.12
N GLU A 219 10.10 -7.91 2.04
CA GLU A 219 11.22 -8.57 2.74
C GLU A 219 11.07 -8.51 4.26
N ASN A 220 10.55 -7.39 4.77
CA ASN A 220 10.37 -7.15 6.21
C ASN A 220 8.95 -7.46 6.70
N ASP A 221 8.15 -8.09 5.87
CA ASP A 221 6.72 -8.29 6.09
C ASP A 221 6.31 -9.76 5.90
N ARG A 222 7.31 -10.65 5.99
CA ARG A 222 7.14 -12.10 5.96
C ARG A 222 6.41 -12.58 7.22
N SER A 223 5.42 -13.45 7.02
CA SER A 223 4.70 -14.08 8.11
C SER A 223 4.21 -15.46 7.69
N ALA A 224 3.82 -16.28 8.68
CA ALA A 224 3.26 -17.61 8.41
C ALA A 224 2.07 -17.58 7.43
N SER A 225 1.24 -16.52 7.44
CA SER A 225 0.09 -16.39 6.54
C SER A 225 0.43 -15.87 5.15
N ARG A 226 1.47 -15.04 5.01
CA ARG A 226 1.77 -14.32 3.76
C ARG A 226 2.55 -15.13 2.74
N GLY A 227 3.23 -16.19 3.18
CA GLY A 227 4.05 -17.02 2.29
C GLY A 227 5.19 -16.22 1.66
N GLU A 228 5.51 -16.53 0.41
CA GLU A 228 6.50 -15.79 -0.38
C GLU A 228 5.78 -14.74 -1.21
N MET A 229 5.90 -13.46 -0.83
CA MET A 229 5.49 -12.34 -1.67
C MET A 229 6.74 -11.64 -2.18
N ALA A 230 6.82 -11.37 -3.48
CA ALA A 230 7.97 -10.69 -4.05
C ALA A 230 7.54 -9.61 -5.07
N PRO A 231 8.25 -8.47 -5.11
CA PRO A 231 8.05 -7.50 -6.17
C PRO A 231 8.70 -8.02 -7.46
N GLN A 232 7.97 -7.99 -8.57
CA GLN A 232 8.37 -8.61 -9.83
C GLN A 232 8.70 -7.58 -10.92
N ALA A 233 7.99 -6.45 -10.95
CA ALA A 233 8.29 -5.37 -11.89
C ALA A 233 7.76 -4.03 -11.35
N LEU A 234 8.52 -2.95 -11.57
CA LEU A 234 8.07 -1.59 -11.33
C LEU A 234 8.38 -0.74 -12.57
N ILE A 235 7.31 -0.41 -13.30
CA ILE A 235 7.35 0.38 -14.54
C ILE A 235 6.76 1.75 -14.22
N VAL A 236 7.57 2.79 -14.39
CA VAL A 236 7.19 4.18 -14.11
C VAL A 236 7.15 4.96 -15.40
N PHE A 237 6.04 5.66 -15.64
CA PHE A 237 5.87 6.62 -16.72
C PHE A 237 6.00 8.03 -16.14
N LYS A 238 7.14 8.66 -16.41
CA LYS A 238 7.41 10.04 -16.02
C LYS A 238 6.91 10.98 -17.10
N HIS A 239 6.12 11.97 -16.71
CA HIS A 239 5.68 13.05 -17.58
C HIS A 239 6.58 14.26 -17.43
N GLU A 240 6.94 14.91 -18.53
CA GLU A 240 7.68 16.17 -18.52
C GLU A 240 6.89 17.30 -17.83
N SER A 241 5.57 17.34 -18.05
CA SER A 241 4.66 18.34 -17.50
C SER A 241 4.00 17.91 -16.18
N ALA A 242 3.75 18.89 -15.31
CA ALA A 242 3.01 18.71 -14.06
C ALA A 242 1.55 18.24 -14.26
N LEU A 243 0.92 18.66 -15.37
CA LEU A 243 -0.44 18.25 -15.74
C LEU A 243 -0.46 16.84 -16.39
N GLY A 244 0.69 16.41 -16.90
CA GLY A 244 0.87 15.18 -17.67
C GLY A 244 0.85 15.42 -19.18
N ASN A 245 1.65 14.62 -19.89
CA ASN A 245 1.77 14.64 -21.36
C ASN A 245 0.88 13.61 -22.06
N ALA A 246 0.31 12.64 -21.34
CA ALA A 246 -0.53 11.59 -21.92
C ALA A 246 -1.58 11.07 -20.92
N PRO A 247 -2.70 10.49 -21.41
CA PRO A 247 -3.68 9.81 -20.57
C PRO A 247 -3.10 8.59 -19.86
N ALA A 248 -3.40 8.43 -18.56
CA ALA A 248 -2.83 7.35 -17.77
C ALA A 248 -3.21 5.96 -18.29
N ASN A 249 -4.48 5.76 -18.68
CA ASN A 249 -4.96 4.48 -19.21
C ASN A 249 -4.14 4.02 -20.42
N LYS A 250 -3.77 4.94 -21.32
CA LYS A 250 -2.94 4.63 -22.49
C LYS A 250 -1.50 4.28 -22.15
N LEU A 251 -0.95 4.85 -21.09
CA LEU A 251 0.37 4.48 -20.60
C LEU A 251 0.34 3.12 -19.90
N LEU A 252 -0.64 2.90 -19.04
CA LEU A 252 -0.79 1.66 -18.29
C LEU A 252 -1.10 0.48 -19.23
N GLU A 253 -1.94 0.66 -20.26
CA GLU A 253 -2.24 -0.36 -21.30
C GLU A 253 -0.98 -0.86 -22.04
N ARG A 254 0.10 -0.06 -22.12
CA ARG A 254 1.37 -0.47 -22.74
C ARG A 254 2.09 -1.57 -21.99
N VAL A 255 1.79 -1.76 -20.71
CA VAL A 255 2.29 -2.90 -19.93
C VAL A 255 1.38 -4.09 -20.16
N THR A 256 1.87 -5.04 -20.94
CA THR A 256 1.18 -6.29 -21.27
C THR A 256 1.80 -7.43 -20.48
N ILE A 257 0.95 -8.32 -19.97
CA ILE A 257 1.38 -9.53 -19.27
C ILE A 257 0.74 -10.71 -19.98
N ARG A 258 1.56 -11.66 -20.43
CA ARG A 258 1.10 -12.87 -21.13
C ARG A 258 1.65 -14.10 -20.42
N LYS A 259 0.88 -15.19 -20.38
CA LYS A 259 1.42 -16.49 -19.97
C LYS A 259 2.39 -17.00 -21.04
N SER A 260 3.55 -17.45 -20.59
CA SER A 260 4.61 -18.03 -21.41
C SER A 260 4.32 -19.50 -21.75
N ASN A 261 3.61 -20.21 -20.87
CA ASN A 261 3.26 -21.62 -21.01
C ASN A 261 1.88 -21.82 -21.65
N ASP A 262 1.50 -23.08 -21.87
CA ASP A 262 0.14 -23.43 -22.30
C ASP A 262 -0.90 -22.80 -21.35
N VAL A 263 -1.85 -22.06 -21.93
CA VAL A 263 -2.94 -21.36 -21.25
C VAL A 263 -3.73 -22.31 -20.34
N SER A 264 -3.76 -23.60 -20.68
CA SER A 264 -4.42 -24.65 -19.89
C SER A 264 -3.73 -24.97 -18.55
N THR A 265 -2.43 -24.67 -18.43
CA THR A 265 -1.66 -24.95 -17.22
C THR A 265 -1.74 -23.81 -16.20
N PRO A 266 -2.05 -24.12 -14.91
CA PRO A 266 -2.01 -23.11 -13.87
C PRO A 266 -0.58 -22.58 -13.68
N ALA A 267 -0.42 -21.25 -13.63
CA ALA A 267 0.87 -20.65 -13.32
C ALA A 267 1.30 -20.98 -11.87
N ARG A 268 2.60 -21.15 -11.67
CA ARG A 268 3.24 -21.50 -10.38
C ARG A 268 4.48 -20.66 -10.07
N SER A 269 4.93 -19.85 -11.01
CA SER A 269 6.07 -18.95 -10.85
C SER A 269 5.96 -17.72 -11.74
N PHE A 270 6.76 -16.70 -11.45
CA PHE A 270 6.84 -15.52 -12.33
C PHE A 270 7.39 -15.86 -13.71
N GLY A 271 8.24 -16.89 -13.83
CA GLY A 271 8.76 -17.38 -15.11
C GLY A 271 7.68 -17.89 -16.07
N ASP A 272 6.49 -18.22 -15.56
CA ASP A 272 5.34 -18.60 -16.39
C ASP A 272 4.66 -17.39 -17.05
N TYR A 273 5.14 -16.18 -16.77
CA TYR A 273 4.67 -14.93 -17.36
C TYR A 273 5.79 -14.21 -18.11
N THR A 274 5.41 -13.55 -19.19
CA THR A 274 6.25 -12.60 -19.93
C THR A 274 5.63 -11.20 -19.78
N VAL A 275 6.42 -10.26 -19.28
CA VAL A 275 6.05 -8.85 -19.16
C VAL A 275 6.60 -8.09 -20.37
N GLY A 276 5.69 -7.60 -21.21
CA GLY A 276 6.01 -6.75 -22.35
C GLY A 276 5.68 -5.29 -22.06
N ILE A 277 6.51 -4.37 -22.54
CA ILE A 277 6.28 -2.93 -22.45
C ILE A 277 6.36 -2.37 -23.87
N ASP A 278 5.26 -1.84 -24.37
CA ASP A 278 5.21 -1.19 -25.68
C ASP A 278 5.79 0.23 -25.60
N ASP A 279 7.07 0.35 -25.97
CA ASP A 279 7.81 1.60 -26.10
C ASP A 279 7.77 2.19 -27.53
N ILE A 280 7.07 1.53 -28.46
CA ILE A 280 6.91 2.03 -29.82
C ILE A 280 5.89 3.18 -29.81
N ASN A 281 6.20 4.24 -30.56
CA ASN A 281 5.37 5.45 -30.64
C ASN A 281 4.97 5.99 -29.26
N LEU A 282 5.95 6.07 -28.35
CA LEU A 282 5.75 6.66 -27.04
C LEU A 282 5.32 8.14 -27.20
N PRO A 283 4.28 8.62 -26.50
CA PRO A 283 3.87 10.01 -26.59
C PRO A 283 5.02 10.96 -26.20
N GLU A 284 5.09 12.11 -26.86
CA GLU A 284 6.10 13.12 -26.58
C GLU A 284 6.05 13.58 -25.10
N GLY A 285 7.23 13.75 -24.49
CA GLY A 285 7.34 14.13 -23.08
C GLY A 285 7.00 13.01 -22.07
N ILE A 286 6.99 11.75 -22.51
CA ILE A 286 6.94 10.57 -21.63
C ILE A 286 8.30 9.88 -21.60
N THR A 287 8.75 9.50 -20.41
CA THR A 287 9.91 8.64 -20.20
C THR A 287 9.49 7.40 -19.43
N ILE A 288 9.91 6.23 -19.89
CA ILE A 288 9.68 4.96 -19.18
C ILE A 288 10.92 4.64 -18.35
N GLU A 289 10.73 4.45 -17.04
CA GLU A 289 11.77 3.99 -16.11
C GLU A 289 11.40 2.59 -15.60
N ARG A 290 12.32 1.63 -15.72
CA ARG A 290 12.21 0.30 -15.09
C ARG A 290 13.07 0.30 -13.84
N ARG A 291 12.49 -0.05 -12.69
CA ARG A 291 13.19 0.03 -11.40
C ARG A 291 13.58 -1.32 -10.79
N ILE A 292 12.93 -2.39 -11.24
CA ILE A 292 13.25 -3.80 -10.98
C ILE A 292 12.90 -4.61 -12.23
#